data_AF-A0A3D1PG78-F1
#
_entry.id   AF-A0A3D1PG78-F1
#
_cell.length_a   1.000
_cell.length_b   1.000
_cell.length_c   1.000
_cell.angle_alpha   90.00
_cell.angle_beta   90.00
_cell.angle_gamma   90.00
#
_symmetry.space_group_name_H-M   'P 1'
#
loop_
_entity.id
_entity.type
_entity.pdbx_description
1 polymer ?
#
loop_
_entity_poly.entity_id
_entity_poly.type
_entity_poly.pdbx_seq_one_letter_code
_entity_poly.pdbx_strand_id
1 'polypeptide(L)'
;METQMQQPENPTPNSSDSTALKTLPETKFSPTDQSIQKGQWIFTQIVAFLANIFDYIGSFFNTYKQSLISLALILAAIVALRIVLAVIDALNDVPLVAPTFKLIGIGYSIWFVKRYLLQTSTREELFQNIQNFLGKHI
;
A
#
# COMPACT_ATOMS: atom_id res chain seq x y z
N MET A 1 5.09 -54.65 34.85
CA MET A 1 3.76 -54.33 34.31
C MET A 1 3.10 -53.38 35.29
N GLU A 2 2.80 -52.18 34.82
CA GLU A 2 2.09 -51.08 35.51
C GLU A 2 0.64 -51.53 35.82
N THR A 3 -0.10 -51.07 36.84
CA THR A 3 -0.71 -49.72 36.95
C THR A 3 -1.59 -49.60 38.22
N GLN A 4 -1.48 -48.46 38.93
CA GLN A 4 -2.57 -47.54 39.43
C GLN A 4 -3.54 -48.06 40.54
N MET A 5 -4.11 -47.29 41.49
CA MET A 5 -4.08 -45.88 41.92
C MET A 5 -4.98 -45.77 43.18
N GLN A 6 -4.67 -44.93 44.17
CA GLN A 6 -5.65 -44.02 44.81
C GLN A 6 -4.97 -42.99 45.76
N GLN A 7 -5.46 -41.76 45.75
CA GLN A 7 -4.97 -40.50 46.36
C GLN A 7 -6.18 -39.73 46.96
N PRO A 8 -6.04 -38.65 47.77
CA PRO A 8 -5.61 -38.52 49.17
C PRO A 8 -6.78 -38.05 50.09
N GLU A 9 -6.52 -37.79 51.37
CA GLU A 9 -7.52 -37.40 52.38
C GLU A 9 -7.38 -35.94 52.87
N ASN A 10 -8.54 -35.28 53.02
CA ASN A 10 -8.96 -34.34 54.09
C ASN A 10 -9.07 -32.79 53.89
N PRO A 11 -10.08 -32.11 54.52
CA PRO A 11 -10.58 -30.76 54.19
C PRO A 11 -10.22 -29.60 55.18
N THR A 12 -10.25 -28.36 54.64
CA THR A 12 -10.62 -26.96 55.08
C THR A 12 -10.80 -26.60 56.59
N PRO A 13 -10.63 -25.32 57.11
CA PRO A 13 -10.91 -24.04 56.42
C PRO A 13 -10.18 -22.70 56.84
N ASN A 14 -10.35 -21.67 55.98
CA ASN A 14 -10.52 -20.22 56.22
C ASN A 14 -9.35 -19.29 56.66
N SER A 15 -9.02 -18.30 55.81
CA SER A 15 -9.17 -16.85 56.10
C SER A 15 -8.66 -16.00 54.93
N SER A 16 -9.52 -15.11 54.46
CA SER A 16 -9.19 -14.03 53.52
C SER A 16 -8.46 -12.91 54.25
N ASP A 17 -7.31 -12.49 53.75
CA ASP A 17 -6.76 -11.15 54.01
C ASP A 17 -6.10 -10.61 52.74
N SER A 18 -6.79 -9.64 52.12
CA SER A 18 -6.32 -8.89 50.97
C SER A 18 -5.61 -7.62 51.46
N THR A 19 -4.28 -7.64 51.52
CA THR A 19 -3.47 -6.41 51.28
C THR A 19 -1.99 -6.78 51.13
N ALA A 20 -1.51 -6.87 49.90
CA ALA A 20 -0.12 -6.56 49.56
C ALA A 20 -0.02 -6.39 48.03
N LEU A 21 0.03 -5.14 47.59
CA LEU A 21 0.49 -4.78 46.24
C LEU A 21 1.88 -5.41 46.04
N LYS A 22 1.97 -6.51 45.29
CA LYS A 22 3.25 -7.11 44.93
C LYS A 22 3.78 -6.36 43.71
N THR A 23 4.65 -5.40 43.99
CA THR A 23 5.45 -4.64 43.03
C THR A 23 6.05 -5.55 41.97
N LEU A 24 5.83 -5.16 40.72
CA LEU A 24 6.43 -5.62 39.48
C LEU A 24 7.94 -5.90 39.64
N PRO A 25 8.49 -7.05 39.19
CA PRO A 25 9.92 -7.16 39.07
C PRO A 25 10.35 -6.34 37.85
N GLU A 26 10.68 -5.07 38.08
CA GLU A 26 11.47 -4.30 37.13
C GLU A 26 12.81 -5.01 36.92
N THR A 27 13.00 -5.45 35.68
CA THR A 27 14.21 -5.19 34.87
C THR A 27 15.54 -5.22 35.64
N LYS A 28 16.15 -6.41 35.75
CA LYS A 28 17.61 -6.53 35.95
C LYS A 28 18.23 -7.25 34.74
N PHE A 29 18.33 -6.52 33.64
CA PHE A 29 19.33 -6.84 32.61
C PHE A 29 20.69 -6.35 33.11
N SER A 30 21.45 -7.24 33.75
CA SER A 30 22.87 -7.02 33.98
C SER A 30 23.64 -7.85 32.95
N PRO A 31 24.21 -7.25 31.90
CA PRO A 31 25.07 -7.99 30.99
C PRO A 31 26.39 -8.27 31.71
N THR A 32 26.59 -9.52 32.12
CA THR A 32 27.89 -10.09 32.48
C THR A 32 28.89 -9.73 31.38
N ASP A 33 30.04 -9.15 31.70
CA ASP A 33 31.02 -8.63 30.71
C ASP A 33 31.47 -9.65 29.64
N GLN A 34 31.33 -10.96 29.91
CA GLN A 34 31.53 -12.03 28.91
C GLN A 34 30.48 -12.02 27.79
N SER A 35 29.24 -11.60 28.08
CA SER A 35 28.16 -11.44 27.10
C SER A 35 28.40 -10.27 26.15
N ILE A 36 29.15 -9.24 26.58
CA ILE A 36 29.55 -8.13 25.74
C ILE A 36 30.62 -8.57 24.73
N GLN A 37 31.61 -9.37 25.15
CA GLN A 37 32.58 -9.99 24.21
C GLN A 37 31.91 -11.00 23.26
N LYS A 38 31.01 -11.86 23.79
CA LYS A 38 30.23 -12.81 22.97
C LYS A 38 29.23 -12.08 22.06
N GLY A 39 28.78 -10.88 22.42
CA GLY A 39 27.86 -10.07 21.63
C GLY A 39 28.51 -9.52 20.36
N GLN A 40 29.78 -9.12 20.42
CA GLN A 40 30.48 -8.51 19.28
C GLN A 40 30.53 -9.42 18.04
N TRP A 41 30.80 -10.72 18.21
CA TRP A 41 30.79 -11.65 17.08
C TRP A 41 29.36 -11.91 16.58
N ILE A 42 28.36 -11.97 17.48
CA ILE A 42 26.94 -12.17 17.12
C ILE A 42 26.42 -10.96 16.31
N PHE A 43 26.70 -9.72 16.76
CA PHE A 43 26.35 -8.51 16.01
C PHE A 43 27.01 -8.49 14.63
N THR A 44 28.25 -8.94 14.52
CA THR A 44 28.96 -9.01 13.24
C THR A 44 28.29 -9.99 12.28
N GLN A 45 27.87 -11.17 12.76
CA GLN A 45 27.15 -12.14 11.93
C GLN A 45 25.76 -11.65 11.51
N ILE A 46 25.02 -10.97 12.40
CA ILE A 46 23.71 -10.40 12.09
C ILE A 46 23.83 -9.29 11.04
N VAL A 47 24.81 -8.40 11.17
CA VAL A 47 25.04 -7.33 10.20
C VAL A 47 25.51 -7.89 8.86
N ALA A 48 26.38 -8.91 8.85
CA ALA A 48 26.84 -9.56 7.63
C ALA A 48 25.70 -10.30 6.90
N PHE A 49 24.84 -11.00 7.64
CA PHE A 49 23.64 -11.63 7.09
C PHE A 49 22.64 -10.60 6.57
N LEU A 50 22.46 -9.49 7.29
CA LEU A 50 21.58 -8.41 6.89
C LEU A 50 22.08 -7.68 5.64
N ALA A 51 23.39 -7.45 5.52
CA ALA A 51 24.01 -6.93 4.30
C ALA A 51 23.75 -7.89 3.11
N ASN A 52 23.97 -9.19 3.32
CA ASN A 52 23.69 -10.20 2.29
C ASN A 52 22.20 -10.29 1.92
N ILE A 53 21.29 -10.08 2.89
CA ILE A 53 19.85 -9.93 2.64
C ILE A 53 19.60 -8.70 1.77
N PHE A 54 20.11 -7.53 2.15
CA PHE A 54 19.89 -6.31 1.38
C PHE A 54 20.46 -6.42 -0.04
N ASP A 55 21.61 -7.07 -0.21
CA ASP A 55 22.20 -7.34 -1.53
C ASP A 55 21.36 -8.32 -2.34
N TYR A 56 20.89 -9.41 -1.70
CA TYR A 56 19.95 -10.35 -2.28
C TYR A 56 18.68 -9.60 -2.69
N ILE A 57 17.92 -9.01 -1.74
CA ILE A 57 16.69 -8.24 -1.97
C ILE A 57 16.89 -7.16 -3.04
N GLY A 58 18.02 -6.45 -3.05
CA GLY A 58 18.33 -5.47 -4.08
C GLY A 58 18.37 -6.10 -5.47
N SER A 59 19.02 -7.26 -5.61
CA SER A 59 19.03 -8.04 -6.84
C SER A 59 17.65 -8.63 -7.19
N PHE A 60 16.82 -9.03 -6.21
CA PHE A 60 15.44 -9.46 -6.45
C PHE A 60 14.62 -8.27 -6.95
N PHE A 61 14.61 -7.15 -6.25
CA PHE A 61 13.89 -5.99 -6.74
C PHE A 61 14.35 -5.63 -8.14
N ASN A 62 15.65 -5.63 -8.45
CA ASN A 62 16.16 -5.33 -9.78
C ASN A 62 15.76 -6.36 -10.86
N THR A 63 15.79 -7.65 -10.53
CA THR A 63 15.44 -8.76 -11.45
C THR A 63 13.93 -8.85 -11.67
N TYR A 64 13.14 -8.63 -10.62
CA TYR A 64 11.69 -8.72 -10.63
C TYR A 64 11.02 -7.38 -10.90
N LYS A 65 11.74 -6.26 -11.13
CA LYS A 65 11.15 -4.93 -11.40
C LYS A 65 10.05 -5.00 -12.44
N GLN A 66 10.28 -5.70 -13.54
CA GLN A 66 9.33 -5.76 -14.64
C GLN A 66 8.01 -6.43 -14.24
N SER A 67 8.08 -7.57 -13.55
CA SER A 67 6.89 -8.28 -13.06
C SER A 67 6.24 -7.58 -11.85
N LEU A 68 7.03 -7.01 -10.94
CA LEU A 68 6.55 -6.25 -9.79
C LEU A 68 5.85 -4.97 -10.23
N ILE A 69 6.36 -4.25 -11.22
CA ILE A 69 5.71 -3.06 -11.77
C ILE A 69 4.39 -3.46 -12.43
N SER A 70 4.37 -4.55 -13.22
CA SER A 70 3.12 -5.03 -13.82
C SER A 70 2.08 -5.40 -12.76
N LEU A 71 2.47 -6.17 -11.74
CA LEU A 71 1.59 -6.55 -10.64
C LEU A 71 1.14 -5.33 -9.83
N ALA A 72 2.05 -4.42 -9.53
CA ALA A 72 1.75 -3.16 -8.84
C ALA A 72 0.80 -2.29 -9.66
N LEU A 73 0.96 -2.25 -10.98
CA LEU A 73 0.07 -1.51 -11.89
C LEU A 73 -1.31 -2.13 -11.93
N ILE A 74 -1.43 -3.45 -11.96
CA ILE A 74 -2.73 -4.15 -11.87
C ILE A 74 -3.41 -3.84 -10.54
N LEU A 75 -2.69 -3.95 -9.42
CA LEU A 75 -3.22 -3.62 -8.10
C LEU A 75 -3.60 -2.13 -8.00
N ALA A 76 -2.74 -1.24 -8.51
CA ALA A 76 -3.01 0.19 -8.56
C ALA A 76 -4.23 0.51 -9.44
N ALA A 77 -4.42 -0.19 -10.56
CA ALA A 77 -5.59 -0.04 -11.41
C ALA A 77 -6.87 -0.47 -10.68
N ILE A 78 -6.83 -1.56 -9.91
CA ILE A 78 -7.96 -1.99 -9.08
C ILE A 78 -8.29 -0.94 -8.02
N VAL A 79 -7.27 -0.41 -7.33
CA VAL A 79 -7.47 0.64 -6.31
C VAL A 79 -7.99 1.93 -6.95
N ALA A 80 -7.43 2.34 -8.09
CA ALA A 80 -7.89 3.50 -8.84
C ALA A 80 -9.35 3.33 -9.27
N LEU A 81 -9.74 2.14 -9.75
CA LEU A 81 -11.12 1.83 -10.08
C LEU A 81 -12.03 1.95 -8.85
N ARG A 82 -11.60 1.45 -7.69
CA ARG A 82 -12.34 1.61 -6.42
C ARG A 82 -12.51 3.07 -6.03
N ILE A 83 -11.46 3.88 -6.19
CA ILE A 83 -11.52 5.32 -5.93
C ILE A 83 -12.51 5.99 -6.89
N VAL A 84 -12.46 5.69 -8.19
CA VAL A 84 -13.39 6.24 -9.18
C VAL A 84 -14.83 5.86 -8.84
N LEU A 85 -15.09 4.60 -8.48
CA LEU A 85 -16.42 4.15 -8.04
C LEU A 85 -16.86 4.89 -6.77
N ALA A 86 -16.00 5.00 -5.75
CA ALA A 86 -16.30 5.73 -4.53
C ALA A 86 -16.56 7.22 -4.78
N VAL A 87 -15.85 7.83 -5.73
CA VAL A 87 -16.12 9.21 -6.17
C VAL A 87 -17.49 9.27 -6.83
N ILE A 88 -17.81 8.38 -7.79
CA ILE A 88 -19.12 8.35 -8.45
C ILE A 88 -20.25 8.19 -7.43
N ASP A 89 -20.08 7.32 -6.43
CA ASP A 89 -21.05 7.13 -5.34
C ASP A 89 -21.20 8.42 -4.52
N ALA A 90 -20.10 9.06 -4.12
CA ALA A 90 -20.14 10.33 -3.40
C ALA A 90 -20.74 11.47 -4.25
N LEU A 91 -20.54 11.46 -5.56
CA LEU A 91 -21.15 12.41 -6.48
C LEU A 91 -22.66 12.17 -6.63
N ASN A 92 -23.12 10.92 -6.58
CA ASN A 92 -24.55 10.58 -6.58
C ASN A 92 -25.23 11.05 -5.28
N ASP A 93 -24.52 11.06 -4.16
CA ASP A 93 -25.02 11.61 -2.89
C ASP A 93 -25.14 13.14 -2.91
N VAL A 94 -24.44 13.83 -3.83
CA VAL A 94 -24.47 15.30 -3.96
C VAL A 94 -25.31 15.70 -5.19
N PRO A 95 -26.56 16.17 -4.99
CA PRO A 95 -27.50 16.45 -6.09
C PRO A 95 -27.09 17.60 -7.02
N LEU A 96 -26.04 18.36 -6.70
CA LEU A 96 -25.52 19.48 -7.48
C LEU A 96 -24.41 19.09 -8.47
N VAL A 97 -23.84 17.89 -8.33
CA VAL A 97 -22.73 17.45 -9.16
C VAL A 97 -23.17 17.18 -10.60
N ALA A 98 -24.22 16.37 -10.77
CA ALA A 98 -24.75 16.06 -12.10
C ALA A 98 -25.09 17.32 -12.94
N PRO A 99 -25.83 18.33 -12.42
CA PRO A 99 -26.11 19.53 -13.20
C PRO A 99 -24.86 20.39 -13.46
N THR A 100 -23.88 20.45 -12.56
CA THR A 100 -22.64 21.23 -12.77
C THR A 100 -21.74 20.62 -13.83
N PHE A 101 -21.51 19.30 -13.81
CA PHE A 101 -20.75 18.61 -14.88
C PHE A 101 -21.48 18.70 -16.23
N LYS A 102 -22.81 18.64 -16.25
CA LYS A 102 -23.59 18.85 -17.48
C LYS A 102 -23.39 20.26 -18.03
N LEU A 103 -23.40 21.28 -17.17
CA LEU A 103 -23.16 22.66 -17.58
C LEU A 103 -21.73 22.86 -18.09
N ILE A 104 -20.73 22.29 -17.40
CA ILE A 104 -19.32 22.34 -17.83
C ILE A 104 -19.13 21.64 -19.18
N GLY A 105 -19.73 20.46 -19.35
CA GLY A 105 -19.62 19.65 -20.57
C GLY A 105 -20.26 20.33 -21.77
N ILE A 106 -21.46 20.91 -21.59
CA ILE A 106 -22.12 21.69 -22.63
C ILE A 106 -21.32 22.96 -22.95
N GLY A 107 -20.86 23.68 -21.93
CA GLY A 107 -20.03 24.88 -22.11
C GLY A 107 -18.76 24.60 -22.92
N TYR A 108 -18.00 23.57 -22.54
CA TYR A 108 -16.81 23.14 -23.27
C TYR A 108 -17.13 22.60 -24.67
N SER A 109 -18.22 21.85 -24.83
CA SER A 109 -18.64 21.34 -26.15
C SER A 109 -18.99 22.49 -27.09
N ILE A 110 -19.76 23.48 -26.63
CA ILE A 110 -20.11 24.67 -27.42
C ILE A 110 -18.84 25.47 -27.77
N TRP A 111 -17.96 25.70 -26.80
CA TRP A 111 -16.69 26.40 -27.03
C TRP A 111 -15.79 25.65 -28.02
N PHE A 112 -15.67 24.33 -27.87
CA PHE A 112 -14.87 23.47 -28.74
C PHE A 112 -15.40 23.44 -30.17
N VAL A 113 -16.71 23.22 -30.34
CA VAL A 113 -17.34 23.22 -31.66
C VAL A 113 -17.18 24.59 -32.32
N LYS A 114 -17.42 25.68 -31.60
CA LYS A 114 -17.20 27.03 -32.13
C LYS A 114 -15.74 27.27 -32.54
N ARG A 115 -14.80 26.94 -31.65
CA ARG A 115 -13.38 27.27 -31.80
C ARG A 115 -12.67 26.42 -32.85
N TYR A 116 -12.99 25.13 -32.92
CA TYR A 116 -12.27 24.17 -33.76
C TYR A 116 -13.08 23.70 -34.98
N LEU A 117 -14.42 23.58 -34.86
CA LEU A 117 -15.25 23.10 -35.97
C LEU A 117 -15.82 24.23 -36.84
N LEU A 118 -16.10 25.41 -36.29
CA LEU A 118 -16.73 26.52 -37.05
C LEU A 118 -15.74 27.59 -37.50
N GLN A 119 -14.54 27.62 -36.91
CA GLN A 119 -13.49 28.54 -37.32
C GLN A 119 -12.88 28.04 -38.65
N THR A 120 -13.34 28.62 -39.74
CA THR A 120 -13.00 28.27 -41.14
C THR A 120 -11.49 28.30 -41.41
N SER A 121 -10.75 29.21 -40.78
CA SER A 121 -9.28 29.27 -40.89
C SER A 121 -8.59 27.99 -40.42
N THR A 122 -9.14 27.33 -39.39
CA THR A 122 -8.61 26.06 -38.87
C THR A 122 -8.97 24.88 -39.77
N ARG A 123 -10.11 24.94 -40.48
CA ARG A 123 -10.50 23.89 -41.44
C ARG A 123 -9.62 23.87 -42.67
N GLU A 124 -9.30 25.04 -43.23
CA GLU A 124 -8.42 25.14 -44.39
C GLU A 124 -6.99 24.69 -44.07
N GLU A 125 -6.42 25.09 -42.93
CA GLU A 125 -5.11 24.60 -42.51
C GLU A 125 -5.09 23.08 -42.27
N LEU A 126 -6.12 22.51 -41.63
CA LEU A 126 -6.18 21.07 -41.40
C LEU A 126 -6.35 20.29 -42.72
N PHE A 127 -7.21 20.78 -43.63
CA PHE A 127 -7.38 20.16 -44.95
C PHE A 127 -6.12 20.25 -45.80
N GLN A 128 -5.42 21.38 -45.79
CA GLN A 128 -4.16 21.53 -46.50
C GLN A 128 -3.08 20.62 -45.92
N ASN A 129 -2.97 20.48 -44.59
CA ASN A 129 -2.01 19.57 -43.97
C ASN A 129 -2.32 18.09 -44.30
N ILE A 130 -3.60 17.70 -44.30
CA ILE A 130 -4.03 16.34 -44.68
C ILE A 130 -3.75 16.09 -46.16
N GLN A 131 -4.08 17.02 -47.07
CA GLN A 131 -3.76 16.90 -48.50
C GLN A 131 -2.26 16.83 -48.76
N ASN A 132 -1.46 17.66 -48.07
CA ASN A 132 0.00 17.64 -48.20
C ASN A 132 0.60 16.32 -47.71
N PHE A 133 0.03 15.73 -46.65
CA PHE A 133 0.49 14.45 -46.14
C PHE A 133 0.12 13.29 -47.08
N LEU A 134 -1.12 13.23 -47.59
CA LEU A 134 -1.54 12.19 -48.54
C LEU A 134 -0.88 12.35 -49.91
N GLY A 135 -0.72 13.56 -50.42
CA GLY A 135 -0.09 13.84 -51.71
C GLY A 135 1.44 13.63 -51.71
N LYS A 136 2.06 13.52 -50.54
CA LYS A 136 3.49 13.21 -50.39
C LYS A 136 3.79 11.71 -50.41
N HIS A 137 2.77 10.86 -50.24
CA HIS A 137 2.91 9.39 -50.16
C HIS A 137 2.24 8.63 -51.32
N ILE A 138 1.72 9.35 -52.33
CA ILE A 138 1.46 8.85 -53.69
C ILE A 138 2.62 9.30 -54.59
#